data_AF-A0A6P7TQ67-F1
#
_entry.id   AF-A0A6P7TQ67-F1
#
_cell.length_a   1.000
_cell.length_b   1.000
_cell.length_c   1.000
_cell.angle_alpha   90.00
_cell.angle_beta   90.00
_cell.angle_gamma   90.00
#
_symmetry.space_group_name_H-M   'P 1'
#
loop_
_entity.id
_entity.type
_entity.pdbx_description
1 polymer ?
#
loop_
_entity_poly.entity_id
_entity_poly.type
_entity_poly.pdbx_seq_one_letter_code
_entity_poly.pdbx_strand_id
1 'polypeptide(L)'
;MYMHNKDWDSALRIAESHDPELVTEVLVGQAQIAFQEEDFTRAESLLLRAHQPEKAIAFYKKHEMWQDALRLCQQYLPNKLGAVQEEFEQAQMSKSSRGIETIIRQGREWESNKEFSRAVDSYLKVSELVTNDVNIMMKCWHKAVDLSVKFLGHNRSVEVVDNVASRLDTMEKYAMAASLYLKVDMFKEAIDMYIKANDWSSAKTIVQEHDLQLESYVKERYKDSMKTQGKVDALANVDMIAALDMYVEKRQWQKCLEMAEKQGRKVLQKYVAIYAAHLINEGQSIQALELYTMYGAPASQQVG
;
A
#
# COMPACT_ATOMS: atom_id res chain seq x y z
N MET A 1 45.81 44.51 12.79
CA MET A 1 46.33 44.60 11.40
C MET A 1 46.66 43.24 10.77
N TYR A 2 47.00 42.16 11.50
CA TYR A 2 47.38 40.88 10.89
C TYR A 2 46.21 39.99 10.42
N MET A 3 45.07 39.97 11.14
CA MET A 3 43.86 39.23 10.69
C MET A 3 43.31 39.72 9.34
N HIS A 4 43.57 40.99 9.00
CA HIS A 4 43.12 41.61 7.75
C HIS A 4 44.07 41.35 6.57
N ASN A 5 45.27 40.81 6.85
CA ASN A 5 46.32 40.59 5.84
C ASN A 5 46.53 39.10 5.50
N LYS A 6 45.63 38.21 5.98
CA LYS A 6 45.67 36.73 5.83
C LYS A 6 46.98 36.06 6.33
N ASP A 7 47.79 36.76 7.13
CA ASP A 7 49.00 36.21 7.75
C ASP A 7 48.64 35.52 9.07
N TRP A 8 48.06 34.34 8.91
CA TRP A 8 47.43 33.53 9.95
C TRP A 8 48.45 32.90 10.91
N ASP A 9 49.63 32.55 10.42
CA ASP A 9 50.72 31.96 11.22
C ASP A 9 51.34 32.97 12.18
N SER A 10 51.49 34.22 11.74
CA SER A 10 51.97 35.31 12.58
C SER A 10 50.92 35.73 13.61
N ALA A 11 49.64 35.74 13.22
CA ALA A 11 48.52 36.03 14.12
C ALA A 11 48.34 34.96 15.20
N LEU A 12 48.51 33.67 14.86
CA LEU A 12 48.40 32.57 15.82
C LEU A 12 49.52 32.61 16.87
N ARG A 13 50.78 32.84 16.46
CA ARG A 13 51.91 32.95 17.40
C ARG A 13 51.76 34.10 18.39
N ILE A 14 51.29 35.25 17.91
CA ILE A 14 51.09 36.45 18.75
C ILE A 14 49.91 36.23 19.70
N ALA A 15 48.84 35.58 19.25
CA ALA A 15 47.71 35.24 20.10
C ALA A 15 48.11 34.23 21.19
N GLU A 16 48.85 33.17 20.83
CA GLU A 16 49.34 32.17 21.79
C GLU A 16 50.26 32.76 22.88
N SER A 17 51.03 33.81 22.55
CA SER A 17 51.96 34.43 23.50
C SER A 17 51.35 35.52 24.38
N HIS A 18 50.23 36.14 23.97
CA HIS A 18 49.68 37.33 24.64
C HIS A 18 48.24 37.17 25.15
N ASP A 19 47.40 36.41 24.46
CA ASP A 19 46.01 36.20 24.88
C ASP A 19 45.41 34.90 24.28
N PRO A 20 45.26 33.84 25.10
CA PRO A 20 44.66 32.58 24.68
C PRO A 20 43.24 32.71 24.12
N GLU A 21 42.46 33.73 24.49
CA GLU A 21 41.10 33.93 23.97
C GLU A 21 41.13 34.37 22.50
N LEU A 22 42.11 35.19 22.10
CA LEU A 22 42.30 35.64 20.71
C LEU A 22 42.67 34.50 19.75
N VAL A 23 43.24 33.40 20.27
CA VAL A 23 43.54 32.20 19.47
C VAL A 23 42.24 31.61 18.89
N THR A 24 41.17 31.61 19.68
CA THR A 24 39.87 31.10 19.21
C THR A 24 39.26 31.99 18.13
N GLU A 25 39.41 33.32 18.24
CA GLU A 25 38.93 34.27 17.23
C GLU A 25 39.70 34.16 15.91
N VAL A 26 41.03 34.01 15.99
CA VAL A 26 41.89 33.81 14.83
C VAL A 26 41.55 32.51 14.10
N LEU A 27 41.33 31.40 14.84
CA LEU A 27 40.94 30.11 14.27
C LEU A 27 39.54 30.15 13.63
N VAL A 28 38.59 30.86 14.23
CA VAL A 28 37.26 31.06 13.63
C VAL A 28 37.36 31.91 12.35
N GLY A 29 38.20 32.94 12.32
CA GLY A 29 38.46 33.73 11.12
C GLY A 29 39.11 32.91 9.99
N GLN A 30 40.05 32.03 10.32
CA GLN A 30 40.63 31.08 9.36
C GLN A 30 39.59 30.09 8.83
N ALA A 31 38.74 29.55 9.71
CA ALA A 31 37.67 28.63 9.32
C ALA A 31 36.65 29.32 8.39
N GLN A 32 36.36 30.60 8.59
CA GLN A 32 35.48 31.37 7.71
C GLN A 32 36.06 31.55 6.29
N ILE A 33 37.39 31.63 6.16
CA ILE A 33 38.04 31.65 4.84
C ILE A 33 38.01 30.27 4.21
N ALA A 34 38.32 29.21 4.98
CA ALA A 34 38.18 27.84 4.51
C ALA A 34 36.73 27.51 4.07
N PHE A 35 35.73 28.13 4.72
CA PHE A 35 34.34 28.08 4.29
C PHE A 35 34.08 28.75 2.93
N GLN A 36 34.77 29.86 2.65
CA GLN A 36 34.67 30.54 1.35
C GLN A 36 35.39 29.76 0.24
N GLU A 37 36.42 28.99 0.60
CA GLU A 37 37.21 28.14 -0.30
C GLU A 37 36.59 26.74 -0.49
N GLU A 38 35.44 26.46 0.13
CA GLU A 38 34.75 25.15 0.13
C GLU A 38 35.61 23.98 0.65
N ASP A 39 36.66 24.27 1.43
CA ASP A 39 37.48 23.24 2.09
C ASP A 39 36.86 22.85 3.43
N PHE A 40 35.91 21.92 3.35
CA PHE A 40 35.12 21.43 4.49
C PHE A 40 35.98 20.79 5.57
N THR A 41 36.98 20.00 5.19
CA THR A 41 37.82 19.25 6.13
C THR A 41 38.73 20.17 6.94
N ARG A 42 39.31 21.18 6.27
CA ARG A 42 40.15 22.17 6.93
C ARG A 42 39.33 23.05 7.85
N ALA A 43 38.15 23.51 7.41
CA ALA A 43 37.28 24.34 8.23
C ALA A 43 36.76 23.60 9.47
N GLU A 44 36.38 22.32 9.34
CA GLU A 44 35.99 21.46 10.47
C GLU A 44 37.13 21.35 11.49
N SER A 45 38.35 21.04 11.03
CA SER A 45 39.51 20.88 11.92
C SER A 45 39.83 22.17 12.70
N LEU A 46 39.71 23.33 12.05
CA LEU A 46 39.97 24.64 12.67
C LEU A 46 38.90 25.01 13.71
N LEU A 47 37.63 24.71 13.44
CA LEU A 47 36.53 24.97 14.37
C LEU A 47 36.51 24.02 15.57
N LEU A 48 36.93 22.78 15.39
CA LEU A 48 37.11 21.84 16.50
C LEU A 48 38.26 22.25 17.41
N ARG A 49 39.38 22.71 16.83
CA ARG A 49 40.48 23.31 17.59
C ARG A 49 40.07 24.58 18.34
N ALA A 50 39.13 25.35 17.79
CA ALA A 50 38.55 26.52 18.45
C ALA A 50 37.46 26.16 19.48
N HIS A 51 37.17 24.89 19.74
CA HIS A 51 36.06 24.43 20.59
C HIS A 51 34.68 24.98 20.18
N GLN A 52 34.47 25.20 18.89
CA GLN A 52 33.22 25.75 18.31
C GLN A 52 32.55 24.74 17.34
N PRO A 53 32.18 23.52 17.79
CA PRO A 53 31.51 22.53 16.93
C PRO A 53 30.13 22.99 16.45
N GLU A 54 29.48 23.91 17.16
CA GLU A 54 28.18 24.47 16.77
C GLU A 54 28.25 25.24 15.44
N LYS A 55 29.33 25.99 15.21
CA LYS A 55 29.55 26.75 13.97
C LYS A 55 29.82 25.81 12.79
N ALA A 56 30.51 24.69 13.04
CA ALA A 56 30.75 23.67 12.02
C ALA A 56 29.45 22.96 11.62
N ILE A 57 28.60 22.58 12.59
CA ILE A 57 27.28 22.00 12.31
C ILE A 57 26.40 22.98 11.51
N ALA A 58 26.35 24.26 11.91
CA ALA A 58 25.59 25.29 11.19
C ALA A 58 26.08 25.47 9.74
N PHE A 59 27.38 25.33 9.51
CA PHE A 59 27.97 25.37 8.18
C PHE A 59 27.58 24.15 7.33
N TYR A 60 27.72 22.93 7.87
CA TYR A 60 27.28 21.72 7.18
C TYR A 60 25.78 21.74 6.85
N LYS A 61 24.95 22.28 7.75
CA LYS A 61 23.52 22.53 7.51
C LYS A 61 23.29 23.47 6.32
N LYS A 62 24.04 24.58 6.26
CA LYS A 62 23.93 25.58 5.18
C LYS A 62 24.26 25.00 3.80
N HIS A 63 25.20 24.05 3.74
CA HIS A 63 25.61 23.36 2.51
C HIS A 63 24.84 22.06 2.24
N GLU A 64 23.75 21.80 2.98
CA GLU A 64 22.90 20.61 2.84
C GLU A 64 23.63 19.25 3.09
N MET A 65 24.80 19.28 3.72
CA MET A 65 25.58 18.08 4.08
C MET A 65 25.14 17.54 5.45
N TRP A 66 23.92 17.05 5.50
CA TRP A 66 23.28 16.64 6.76
C TRP A 66 23.92 15.41 7.41
N GLN A 67 24.51 14.50 6.62
CA GLN A 67 25.18 13.30 7.16
C GLN A 67 26.40 13.68 8.01
N ASP A 68 27.20 14.64 7.55
CA ASP A 68 28.34 15.16 8.29
C ASP A 68 27.92 16.04 9.47
N ALA A 69 26.86 16.83 9.32
CA ALA A 69 26.27 17.60 10.42
C ALA A 69 25.81 16.68 11.57
N LEU A 70 25.14 15.56 11.25
CA LEU A 70 24.68 14.58 12.23
C LEU A 70 25.84 13.81 12.86
N ARG A 71 26.82 13.37 12.06
CA ARG A 71 28.06 12.73 12.53
C ARG A 71 28.75 13.61 13.58
N LEU A 72 28.94 14.89 13.26
CA LEU A 72 29.62 15.84 14.13
C LEU A 72 28.80 16.14 15.40
N CYS A 73 27.47 16.26 15.25
CA CYS A 73 26.58 16.47 16.39
C CYS A 73 26.57 15.26 17.34
N GLN A 74 26.61 14.03 16.84
CA GLN A 74 26.71 12.81 17.66
C GLN A 74 27.99 12.78 18.49
N GLN A 75 29.11 13.21 17.91
CA GLN A 75 30.43 13.11 18.55
C GLN A 75 30.68 14.21 19.58
N TYR A 76 30.27 15.45 19.29
CA TYR A 76 30.66 16.61 20.10
C TYR A 76 29.49 17.25 20.86
N LEU A 77 28.24 17.07 20.42
CA LEU A 77 27.05 17.74 20.96
C LEU A 77 25.81 16.82 21.02
N PRO A 78 25.86 15.70 21.77
CA PRO A 78 24.76 14.73 21.81
C PRO A 78 23.43 15.35 22.31
N ASN A 79 23.51 16.38 23.15
CA ASN A 79 22.34 17.09 23.67
C ASN A 79 21.58 17.90 22.61
N LYS A 80 22.23 18.27 21.49
CA LYS A 80 21.60 19.00 20.37
C LYS A 80 21.23 18.07 19.21
N LEU A 81 21.51 16.78 19.33
CA LEU A 81 21.23 15.78 18.30
C LEU A 81 19.76 15.78 17.88
N GLY A 82 18.84 15.74 18.85
CA GLY A 82 17.40 15.72 18.58
C GLY A 82 16.96 16.90 17.71
N ALA A 83 17.41 18.12 18.04
CA ALA A 83 17.09 19.30 17.25
C ALA A 83 17.68 19.26 15.83
N VAL A 84 18.92 18.79 15.66
CA VAL A 84 19.56 18.66 14.33
C VAL A 84 18.88 17.57 13.50
N GLN A 85 18.43 16.49 14.13
CA GLN A 85 17.76 15.38 13.50
C GLN A 85 16.32 15.74 13.08
N GLU A 86 15.59 16.45 13.92
CA GLU A 86 14.28 17.05 13.57
C GLU A 86 14.41 18.04 12.40
N GLU A 87 15.44 18.90 12.40
CA GLU A 87 15.71 19.81 11.28
C GLU A 87 16.05 19.06 9.98
N PHE A 88 16.81 17.96 10.07
CA PHE A 88 17.12 17.10 8.92
C PHE A 88 15.86 16.44 8.37
N GLU A 89 15.03 15.88 9.24
CA GLU A 89 13.76 15.28 8.88
C GLU A 89 12.83 16.32 8.23
N GLN A 90 12.73 17.52 8.79
CA GLN A 90 11.99 18.62 8.19
C GLN A 90 12.56 19.06 6.85
N ALA A 91 13.88 19.13 6.68
CA ALA A 91 14.51 19.52 5.42
C ALA A 91 14.28 18.47 4.33
N GLN A 92 14.41 17.18 4.64
CA GLN A 92 14.12 16.06 3.75
C GLN A 92 12.63 15.98 3.39
N MET A 93 11.76 16.07 4.40
CA MET A 93 10.33 16.17 4.20
C MET A 93 9.97 17.39 3.36
N SER A 94 10.63 18.54 3.53
CA SER A 94 10.33 19.75 2.77
C SER A 94 10.68 19.64 1.29
N LYS A 95 11.72 18.90 0.88
CA LYS A 95 12.06 18.78 -0.55
C LYS A 95 11.03 17.94 -1.31
N SER A 96 10.59 16.82 -0.75
CA SER A 96 9.53 16.00 -1.34
C SER A 96 8.13 16.62 -1.13
N SER A 97 7.87 17.20 0.05
CA SER A 97 6.60 17.85 0.40
C SER A 97 6.36 19.17 -0.33
N ARG A 98 7.39 19.99 -0.59
CA ARG A 98 7.22 21.23 -1.39
C ARG A 98 6.76 20.93 -2.81
N GLY A 99 7.25 19.84 -3.42
CA GLY A 99 6.77 19.39 -4.73
C GLY A 99 5.30 18.97 -4.70
N ILE A 100 4.88 18.26 -3.66
CA ILE A 100 3.48 17.82 -3.49
C ILE A 100 2.57 19.01 -3.17
N GLU A 101 2.98 19.88 -2.26
CA GLU A 101 2.23 21.05 -1.83
C GLU A 101 2.05 22.05 -2.98
N THR A 102 3.06 22.21 -3.84
CA THR A 102 2.92 23.01 -5.06
C THR A 102 1.91 22.40 -6.04
N ILE A 103 1.92 21.07 -6.26
CA ILE A 103 0.92 20.38 -7.09
C ILE A 103 -0.50 20.55 -6.51
N ILE A 104 -0.66 20.38 -5.19
CA ILE A 104 -1.96 20.54 -4.52
C ILE A 104 -2.45 21.98 -4.59
N ARG A 105 -1.55 22.96 -4.40
CA ARG A 105 -1.87 24.39 -4.50
C ARG A 105 -2.31 24.75 -5.92
N GLN A 106 -1.59 24.28 -6.94
CA GLN A 106 -1.98 24.45 -8.34
C GLN A 106 -3.37 23.85 -8.59
N GLY A 107 -3.64 22.63 -8.11
CA GLY A 107 -4.97 22.01 -8.22
C GLY A 107 -6.09 22.87 -7.61
N ARG A 108 -5.84 23.52 -6.46
CA ARG A 108 -6.80 24.43 -5.81
C ARG A 108 -7.00 25.74 -6.57
N GLU A 109 -5.94 26.28 -7.19
CA GLU A 109 -6.05 27.45 -8.05
C GLU A 109 -6.91 27.15 -9.28
N TRP A 110 -6.68 26.01 -9.94
CA TRP A 110 -7.51 25.57 -11.08
C TRP A 110 -8.98 25.36 -10.67
N GLU A 111 -9.22 24.79 -9.49
CA GLU A 111 -10.57 24.65 -8.91
C GLU A 111 -11.24 26.01 -8.70
N SER A 112 -10.52 26.99 -8.16
CA SER A 112 -11.02 28.36 -7.95
C SER A 112 -11.35 29.06 -9.28
N ASN A 113 -10.57 28.77 -10.32
CA ASN A 113 -10.77 29.27 -11.67
C ASN A 113 -11.85 28.50 -12.45
N LYS A 114 -12.52 27.51 -11.82
CA LYS A 114 -13.52 26.61 -12.43
C LYS A 114 -12.98 25.75 -13.58
N GLU A 115 -11.65 25.61 -13.68
CA GLU A 115 -10.99 24.72 -14.64
C GLU A 115 -10.86 23.31 -14.04
N PHE A 116 -12.01 22.65 -13.84
CA PHE A 116 -12.09 21.39 -13.12
C PHE A 116 -11.31 20.25 -13.76
N SER A 117 -11.21 20.21 -15.10
CA SER A 117 -10.43 19.17 -15.80
C SER A 117 -8.94 19.24 -15.43
N ARG A 118 -8.37 20.45 -15.43
CA ARG A 118 -6.96 20.66 -15.07
C ARG A 118 -6.71 20.45 -13.58
N ALA A 119 -7.69 20.78 -12.74
CA ALA A 119 -7.63 20.51 -11.30
C ALA A 119 -7.56 18.99 -11.05
N VAL A 120 -8.41 18.20 -11.70
CA VAL A 120 -8.40 16.72 -11.60
C VAL A 120 -7.07 16.15 -12.05
N ASP A 121 -6.56 16.56 -13.21
CA ASP A 121 -5.26 16.09 -13.71
C ASP A 121 -4.12 16.45 -12.77
N SER A 122 -4.18 17.61 -12.12
CA SER A 122 -3.19 18.03 -11.11
C SER A 122 -3.24 17.15 -9.87
N TYR A 123 -4.43 16.81 -9.37
CA TYR A 123 -4.57 15.91 -8.21
C TYR A 123 -4.18 14.47 -8.51
N LEU A 124 -4.39 13.98 -9.74
CA LEU A 124 -3.97 12.64 -10.16
C LEU A 124 -2.44 12.47 -10.30
N LYS A 125 -1.70 13.58 -10.47
CA LYS A 125 -0.23 13.56 -10.45
C LYS A 125 0.33 13.20 -9.07
N VAL A 126 -0.41 13.50 -8.00
CA VAL A 126 -0.06 13.03 -6.66
C VAL A 126 -0.18 11.51 -6.65
N SER A 127 0.94 10.82 -6.55
CA SER A 127 1.06 9.37 -6.67
C SER A 127 2.21 8.85 -5.81
N GLU A 128 2.37 7.53 -5.77
CA GLU A 128 3.45 6.84 -5.05
C GLU A 128 4.85 7.27 -5.55
N LEU A 129 4.93 7.82 -6.76
CA LEU A 129 6.17 8.38 -7.33
C LEU A 129 6.57 9.72 -6.68
N VAL A 130 5.63 10.41 -6.06
CA VAL A 130 5.80 11.76 -5.52
C VAL A 130 5.75 11.76 -4.00
N THR A 131 4.97 10.87 -3.39
CA THR A 131 4.81 10.78 -1.93
C THR A 131 4.71 9.35 -1.43
N ASN A 132 5.23 9.09 -0.24
CA ASN A 132 5.03 7.84 0.50
C ASN A 132 3.84 7.93 1.48
N ASP A 133 3.24 9.13 1.65
CA ASP A 133 2.10 9.31 2.54
C ASP A 133 0.79 8.95 1.81
N VAL A 134 0.31 7.76 2.11
CA VAL A 134 -0.97 7.22 1.62
C VAL A 134 -2.12 8.19 1.92
N ASN A 135 -2.15 8.86 3.07
CA ASN A 135 -3.27 9.73 3.44
C ASN A 135 -3.39 10.95 2.52
N ILE A 136 -2.26 11.53 2.10
CA ILE A 136 -2.24 12.67 1.18
C ILE A 136 -2.68 12.22 -0.22
N MET A 137 -2.20 11.06 -0.68
CA MET A 137 -2.65 10.46 -1.95
C MET A 137 -4.16 10.25 -1.94
N MET A 138 -4.68 9.61 -0.89
CA MET A 138 -6.11 9.36 -0.75
C MET A 138 -6.92 10.65 -0.79
N LYS A 139 -6.53 11.69 -0.05
CA LYS A 139 -7.24 12.99 -0.06
C LYS A 139 -7.27 13.60 -1.46
N CYS A 140 -6.15 13.55 -2.19
CA CYS A 140 -6.06 14.10 -3.55
C CYS A 140 -6.91 13.30 -4.53
N TRP A 141 -6.86 11.97 -4.48
CA TRP A 141 -7.62 11.11 -5.38
C TRP A 141 -9.13 11.19 -5.12
N HIS A 142 -9.56 11.23 -3.85
CA HIS A 142 -10.97 11.44 -3.53
C HIS A 142 -11.46 12.78 -4.07
N LYS A 143 -10.65 13.83 -3.92
CA LYS A 143 -11.00 15.15 -4.46
C LYS A 143 -11.04 15.15 -5.99
N ALA A 144 -10.12 14.45 -6.65
CA ALA A 144 -10.12 14.28 -8.11
C ALA A 144 -11.41 13.58 -8.58
N VAL A 145 -11.79 12.48 -7.94
CA VAL A 145 -13.03 11.75 -8.25
C VAL A 145 -14.26 12.63 -7.99
N ASP A 146 -14.35 13.28 -6.83
CA ASP A 146 -15.50 14.12 -6.49
C ASP A 146 -15.67 15.30 -7.46
N LEU A 147 -14.57 15.94 -7.87
CA LEU A 147 -14.61 17.01 -8.88
C LEU A 147 -15.04 16.46 -10.25
N SER A 148 -14.55 15.27 -10.62
CA SER A 148 -14.92 14.66 -11.90
C SER A 148 -16.42 14.32 -11.96
N VAL A 149 -16.96 13.69 -10.91
CA VAL A 149 -18.38 13.30 -10.81
C VAL A 149 -19.28 14.53 -10.81
N LYS A 150 -18.89 15.60 -10.10
CA LYS A 150 -19.70 16.81 -10.00
C LYS A 150 -19.70 17.68 -11.26
N PHE A 151 -18.60 17.73 -12.00
CA PHE A 151 -18.39 18.78 -13.01
C PHE A 151 -17.92 18.32 -14.40
N LEU A 152 -17.40 17.10 -14.56
CA LEU A 152 -16.77 16.65 -15.83
C LEU A 152 -17.60 15.64 -16.64
N GLY A 153 -18.74 15.21 -16.10
CA GLY A 153 -19.65 14.27 -16.77
C GLY A 153 -19.18 12.82 -16.68
N HIS A 154 -20.11 11.90 -16.94
CA HIS A 154 -19.96 10.47 -16.64
C HIS A 154 -18.71 9.82 -17.25
N ASN A 155 -18.44 10.03 -18.54
CA ASN A 155 -17.30 9.39 -19.21
C ASN A 155 -15.96 9.78 -18.60
N ARG A 156 -15.78 11.06 -18.25
CA ARG A 156 -14.54 11.52 -17.62
C ARG A 156 -14.45 11.03 -16.17
N SER A 157 -15.58 10.93 -15.46
CA SER A 157 -15.62 10.36 -14.12
C SER A 157 -15.20 8.89 -14.09
N VAL A 158 -15.66 8.09 -15.05
CA VAL A 158 -15.27 6.68 -15.21
C VAL A 158 -13.75 6.57 -15.42
N GLU A 159 -13.18 7.30 -16.37
CA GLU A 159 -11.73 7.28 -16.62
C GLU A 159 -10.90 7.63 -15.38
N VAL A 160 -11.33 8.64 -14.63
CA VAL A 160 -10.65 9.10 -13.41
C VAL A 160 -10.75 8.03 -12.31
N VAL A 161 -11.92 7.42 -12.16
CA VAL A 161 -12.13 6.34 -11.18
C VAL A 161 -11.36 5.09 -11.54
N ASP A 162 -11.35 4.65 -12.80
CA ASP A 162 -10.55 3.50 -13.26
C ASP A 162 -9.07 3.68 -12.95
N ASN A 163 -8.54 4.89 -13.19
CA ASN A 163 -7.14 5.20 -12.91
C ASN A 163 -6.83 5.12 -11.41
N VAL A 164 -7.67 5.74 -10.58
CA VAL A 164 -7.50 5.74 -9.12
C VAL A 164 -7.70 4.34 -8.54
N ALA A 165 -8.74 3.63 -8.97
CA ALA A 165 -9.07 2.30 -8.48
C ALA A 165 -8.00 1.28 -8.86
N SER A 166 -7.42 1.36 -10.06
CA SER A 166 -6.27 0.53 -10.46
C SER A 166 -5.06 0.73 -9.55
N ARG A 167 -4.80 1.96 -9.09
CA ARG A 167 -3.74 2.25 -8.11
C ARG A 167 -4.11 1.72 -6.71
N LEU A 168 -5.38 1.79 -6.32
CA LEU A 168 -5.82 1.23 -5.04
C LEU A 168 -5.77 -0.30 -5.02
N ASP A 169 -5.98 -0.96 -6.17
CA ASP A 169 -5.82 -2.40 -6.35
C ASP A 169 -4.36 -2.82 -6.08
N THR A 170 -3.38 -2.07 -6.61
CA THR A 170 -1.95 -2.33 -6.33
C THR A 170 -1.57 -2.08 -4.87
N MET A 171 -2.29 -1.20 -4.17
CA MET A 171 -2.11 -0.94 -2.73
C MET A 171 -2.91 -1.88 -1.83
N GLU A 172 -3.61 -2.89 -2.39
CA GLU A 172 -4.51 -3.81 -1.70
C GLU A 172 -5.67 -3.10 -0.93
N LYS A 173 -6.03 -1.89 -1.33
CA LYS A 173 -7.11 -1.08 -0.73
C LYS A 173 -8.45 -1.32 -1.44
N TYR A 174 -8.85 -2.58 -1.54
CA TYR A 174 -10.01 -3.03 -2.32
C TYR A 174 -11.34 -2.38 -1.91
N ALA A 175 -11.63 -2.26 -0.60
CA ALA A 175 -12.87 -1.65 -0.12
C ALA A 175 -13.01 -0.18 -0.54
N MET A 176 -11.89 0.54 -0.59
CA MET A 176 -11.87 1.95 -1.00
C MET A 176 -12.07 2.06 -2.51
N ALA A 177 -11.38 1.22 -3.30
CA ALA A 177 -11.58 1.13 -4.75
C ALA A 177 -13.06 0.87 -5.10
N ALA A 178 -13.69 -0.08 -4.41
CA ALA A 178 -15.10 -0.41 -4.61
C ALA A 178 -16.04 0.78 -4.36
N SER A 179 -15.82 1.53 -3.28
CA SER A 179 -16.62 2.72 -2.97
C SER A 179 -16.49 3.84 -4.01
N LEU A 180 -15.36 3.94 -4.71
CA LEU A 180 -15.19 4.89 -5.81
C LEU A 180 -15.94 4.44 -7.06
N TYR A 181 -15.91 3.15 -7.40
CA TYR A 181 -16.70 2.61 -8.51
C TYR A 181 -18.21 2.81 -8.32
N LEU A 182 -18.69 2.64 -7.08
CA LEU A 182 -20.09 2.90 -6.74
C LEU A 182 -20.52 4.36 -6.97
N LYS A 183 -19.60 5.34 -6.87
CA LYS A 183 -19.92 6.75 -7.14
C LYS A 183 -20.21 7.04 -8.61
N VAL A 184 -19.83 6.15 -9.51
CA VAL A 184 -20.00 6.29 -10.97
C VAL A 184 -20.86 5.14 -11.52
N ASP A 185 -21.66 4.50 -10.66
CA ASP A 185 -22.60 3.43 -11.03
C ASP A 185 -21.94 2.21 -11.73
N MET A 186 -20.63 2.00 -11.52
CA MET A 186 -19.88 0.85 -12.04
C MET A 186 -19.98 -0.33 -11.08
N PHE A 187 -21.18 -0.92 -11.00
CA PHE A 187 -21.50 -1.95 -10.01
C PHE A 187 -20.68 -3.24 -10.19
N LYS A 188 -20.39 -3.63 -11.44
CA LYS A 188 -19.65 -4.86 -11.72
C LYS A 188 -18.21 -4.78 -11.22
N GLU A 189 -17.54 -3.65 -11.49
CA GLU A 189 -16.18 -3.38 -11.06
C GLU A 189 -16.09 -3.20 -9.54
N ALA A 190 -17.09 -2.57 -8.92
CA ALA A 190 -17.21 -2.50 -7.46
C ALA A 190 -17.33 -3.90 -6.83
N ILE A 191 -18.18 -4.76 -7.40
CA ILE A 191 -18.35 -6.16 -6.97
C ILE A 191 -17.03 -6.92 -7.10
N ASP A 192 -16.32 -6.78 -8.22
CA ASP A 192 -15.02 -7.44 -8.42
C ASP A 192 -13.99 -7.03 -7.36
N MET A 193 -13.99 -5.75 -6.95
CA MET A 193 -13.15 -5.28 -5.84
C MET A 193 -13.58 -5.88 -4.49
N TYR A 194 -14.87 -5.95 -4.18
CA TYR A 194 -15.35 -6.60 -2.96
C TYR A 194 -15.05 -8.10 -2.91
N ILE A 195 -15.10 -8.77 -4.07
CA ILE A 195 -14.71 -10.17 -4.22
C ILE A 195 -13.22 -10.34 -3.88
N LYS A 196 -12.34 -9.48 -4.41
CA LYS A 196 -10.90 -9.46 -4.03
C LYS A 196 -10.69 -9.19 -2.55
N ALA A 197 -11.51 -8.33 -1.95
CA ALA A 197 -11.51 -8.07 -0.51
C ALA A 197 -12.05 -9.23 0.34
N ASN A 198 -12.58 -10.29 -0.30
CA ASN A 198 -13.31 -11.38 0.34
C ASN A 198 -14.56 -10.91 1.14
N ASP A 199 -15.11 -9.73 0.79
CA ASP A 199 -16.32 -9.15 1.38
C ASP A 199 -17.55 -9.47 0.53
N TRP A 200 -18.06 -10.68 0.71
CA TRP A 200 -19.22 -11.19 -0.02
C TRP A 200 -20.54 -10.58 0.43
N SER A 201 -20.59 -10.03 1.64
CA SER A 201 -21.76 -9.32 2.16
C SER A 201 -22.04 -8.08 1.32
N SER A 202 -21.03 -7.21 1.17
CA SER A 202 -21.16 -5.98 0.38
C SER A 202 -21.39 -6.26 -1.10
N ALA A 203 -20.76 -7.30 -1.67
CA ALA A 203 -21.04 -7.69 -3.05
C ALA A 203 -22.53 -8.10 -3.24
N LYS A 204 -23.12 -8.82 -2.28
CA LYS A 204 -24.53 -9.23 -2.35
C LYS A 204 -25.51 -8.07 -2.15
N THR A 205 -25.21 -7.11 -1.27
CA THR A 205 -26.08 -5.95 -1.09
C THR A 205 -26.17 -5.13 -2.37
N ILE A 206 -25.05 -4.93 -3.07
CA ILE A 206 -25.02 -4.17 -4.34
C ILE A 206 -25.88 -4.86 -5.41
N VAL A 207 -25.77 -6.19 -5.53
CA VAL A 207 -26.61 -6.98 -6.45
C VAL A 207 -28.09 -6.86 -6.11
N GLN A 208 -28.45 -6.90 -4.83
CA GLN A 208 -29.85 -6.81 -4.39
C GLN A 208 -30.44 -5.41 -4.60
N GLU A 209 -29.63 -4.36 -4.42
CA GLU A 209 -30.07 -2.98 -4.49
C GLU A 209 -30.05 -2.42 -5.92
N HIS A 210 -29.12 -2.86 -6.76
CA HIS A 210 -28.83 -2.20 -8.04
C HIS A 210 -28.96 -3.11 -9.28
N ASP A 211 -28.52 -4.36 -9.22
CA ASP A 211 -28.56 -5.24 -10.41
C ASP A 211 -28.64 -6.74 -10.08
N LEU A 212 -29.86 -7.29 -10.20
CA LEU A 212 -30.15 -8.71 -10.01
C LEU A 212 -29.52 -9.61 -11.08
N GLN A 213 -29.15 -9.09 -12.26
CA GLN A 213 -28.52 -9.91 -13.31
C GLN A 213 -27.11 -10.37 -12.89
N LEU A 214 -26.44 -9.56 -12.08
CA LEU A 214 -25.10 -9.86 -11.54
C LEU A 214 -25.13 -10.90 -10.41
N GLU A 215 -26.31 -11.32 -9.93
CA GLU A 215 -26.43 -12.35 -8.89
C GLU A 215 -25.81 -13.68 -9.32
N SER A 216 -26.03 -14.05 -10.59
CA SER A 216 -25.45 -15.26 -11.19
C SER A 216 -23.92 -15.21 -11.18
N TYR A 217 -23.36 -14.07 -11.58
CA TYR A 217 -21.92 -13.80 -11.60
C TYR A 217 -21.31 -13.87 -10.19
N VAL A 218 -21.91 -13.21 -9.20
CA VAL A 218 -21.41 -13.24 -7.81
C VAL A 218 -21.48 -14.65 -7.23
N LYS A 219 -22.55 -15.42 -7.52
CA LYS A 219 -22.67 -16.82 -7.08
C LYS A 219 -21.57 -17.70 -7.67
N GLU A 220 -21.26 -17.54 -8.95
CA GLU A 220 -20.18 -18.28 -9.61
C GLU A 220 -18.81 -17.93 -9.03
N ARG A 221 -18.50 -16.64 -8.87
CA ARG A 221 -17.25 -16.19 -8.23
C ARG A 221 -17.12 -16.65 -6.78
N TYR A 222 -18.23 -16.64 -6.02
CA TYR A 222 -18.27 -17.16 -4.66
C TYR A 222 -17.93 -18.65 -4.62
N LYS A 223 -18.52 -19.43 -5.53
CA LYS A 223 -18.24 -20.86 -5.66
C LYS A 223 -16.76 -21.11 -5.94
N ASP A 224 -16.15 -20.37 -6.86
CA ASP A 224 -14.73 -20.53 -7.17
C ASP A 224 -13.83 -20.16 -5.99
N SER A 225 -14.13 -19.05 -5.30
CA SER A 225 -13.37 -18.66 -4.09
C SER A 225 -13.54 -19.66 -2.95
N MET A 226 -14.71 -20.28 -2.81
CA MET A 226 -14.93 -21.30 -1.77
C MET A 226 -14.22 -22.61 -2.10
N LYS A 227 -14.09 -22.95 -3.39
CA LYS A 227 -13.26 -24.07 -3.84
C LYS A 227 -11.79 -23.85 -3.52
N THR A 228 -11.24 -22.69 -3.84
CA THR A 228 -9.82 -22.36 -3.56
C THR A 228 -9.51 -22.28 -2.07
N GLN A 229 -10.42 -21.71 -1.26
CA GLN A 229 -10.28 -21.68 0.20
C GLN A 229 -10.62 -23.01 0.88
N GLY A 230 -11.25 -23.95 0.16
CA GLY A 230 -11.64 -25.25 0.68
C GLY A 230 -12.74 -25.21 1.75
N LYS A 231 -13.55 -24.16 1.82
CA LYS A 231 -14.63 -24.02 2.81
C LYS A 231 -15.90 -24.71 2.31
N VAL A 232 -15.98 -26.03 2.54
CA VAL A 232 -17.05 -26.89 1.97
C VAL A 232 -18.42 -26.61 2.59
N ASP A 233 -18.49 -26.38 3.90
CA ASP A 233 -19.76 -26.20 4.61
C ASP A 233 -20.49 -24.91 4.15
N ALA A 234 -19.73 -23.84 3.87
CA ALA A 234 -20.29 -22.59 3.36
C ALA A 234 -20.71 -22.69 1.88
N LEU A 235 -20.05 -23.56 1.10
CA LEU A 235 -20.42 -23.84 -0.29
C LEU A 235 -21.72 -24.65 -0.36
N ALA A 236 -21.96 -25.56 0.58
CA ALA A 236 -23.16 -26.39 0.63
C ALA A 236 -24.46 -25.57 0.71
N ASN A 237 -24.40 -24.39 1.32
CA ASN A 237 -25.53 -23.46 1.42
C ASN A 237 -25.85 -22.74 0.09
N VAL A 238 -24.89 -22.67 -0.84
CA VAL A 238 -25.03 -21.95 -2.12
C VAL A 238 -25.20 -22.92 -3.28
N ASP A 239 -24.38 -23.96 -3.34
CA ASP A 239 -24.40 -25.02 -4.36
C ASP A 239 -24.01 -26.35 -3.71
N MET A 240 -25.03 -27.14 -3.37
CA MET A 240 -24.83 -28.43 -2.72
C MET A 240 -24.07 -29.42 -3.60
N ILE A 241 -24.27 -29.40 -4.92
CA ILE A 241 -23.61 -30.36 -5.83
C ILE A 241 -22.10 -30.06 -5.86
N ALA A 242 -21.74 -28.78 -5.97
CA ALA A 242 -20.33 -28.37 -5.92
C ALA A 242 -19.68 -28.67 -4.56
N ALA A 243 -20.43 -28.54 -3.46
CA ALA A 243 -19.95 -28.91 -2.14
C ALA A 243 -19.70 -30.41 -2.00
N LEU A 244 -20.61 -31.25 -2.53
CA LEU A 244 -20.46 -32.70 -2.57
C LEU A 244 -19.25 -33.13 -3.40
N ASP A 245 -19.07 -32.54 -4.59
CA ASP A 245 -17.87 -32.77 -5.42
C ASP A 245 -16.58 -32.42 -4.66
N MET A 246 -16.59 -31.33 -3.88
CA MET A 246 -15.43 -30.93 -3.06
C MET A 246 -15.21 -31.83 -1.83
N TYR A 247 -16.26 -32.38 -1.19
CA TYR A 247 -16.10 -33.40 -0.14
C TYR A 247 -15.47 -34.68 -0.70
N VAL A 248 -15.82 -35.07 -1.92
CA VAL A 248 -15.20 -36.19 -2.63
C VAL A 248 -13.70 -35.95 -2.84
N GLU A 249 -13.32 -34.79 -3.38
CA GLU A 249 -11.90 -34.43 -3.58
C GLU A 249 -11.10 -34.43 -2.28
N LYS A 250 -11.72 -33.97 -1.17
CA LYS A 250 -11.12 -33.99 0.17
C LYS A 250 -11.17 -35.35 0.87
N ARG A 251 -11.67 -36.40 0.20
CA ARG A 251 -11.88 -37.76 0.75
C ARG A 251 -12.77 -37.80 2.00
N GLN A 252 -13.65 -36.81 2.16
CA GLN A 252 -14.63 -36.73 3.25
C GLN A 252 -15.93 -37.43 2.86
N TRP A 253 -15.83 -38.73 2.55
CA TRP A 253 -16.91 -39.53 1.99
C TRP A 253 -18.15 -39.61 2.88
N GLN A 254 -17.96 -39.72 4.19
CA GLN A 254 -19.04 -39.85 5.16
C GLN A 254 -19.96 -38.61 5.15
N LYS A 255 -19.36 -37.42 5.24
CA LYS A 255 -20.08 -36.13 5.15
C LYS A 255 -20.71 -35.93 3.77
N CYS A 256 -20.03 -36.36 2.70
CA CYS A 256 -20.57 -36.31 1.35
C CYS A 256 -21.87 -37.12 1.25
N LEU A 257 -21.91 -38.34 1.76
CA LEU A 257 -23.08 -39.21 1.67
C LEU A 257 -24.24 -38.70 2.53
N GLU A 258 -23.97 -38.25 3.76
CA GLU A 258 -24.98 -37.64 4.63
C GLU A 258 -25.64 -36.41 4.00
N MET A 259 -24.85 -35.56 3.35
CA MET A 259 -25.36 -34.36 2.67
C MET A 259 -26.06 -34.71 1.35
N ALA A 260 -25.60 -35.74 0.63
CA ALA A 260 -26.22 -36.22 -0.60
C ALA A 260 -27.57 -36.89 -0.34
N GLU A 261 -27.72 -37.60 0.78
CA GLU A 261 -28.98 -38.22 1.21
C GLU A 261 -30.09 -37.17 1.38
N LYS A 262 -29.75 -36.01 1.95
CA LYS A 262 -30.68 -34.89 2.14
C LYS A 262 -31.16 -34.26 0.82
N GLN A 263 -30.40 -34.37 -0.26
CA GLN A 263 -30.77 -33.85 -1.59
C GLN A 263 -31.65 -34.82 -2.40
N GLY A 264 -31.76 -36.06 -1.94
CA GLY A 264 -32.62 -37.07 -2.54
C GLY A 264 -31.88 -38.18 -3.28
N ARG A 265 -32.64 -39.23 -3.60
CA ARG A 265 -32.12 -40.55 -4.00
C ARG A 265 -31.22 -40.53 -5.24
N LYS A 266 -31.52 -39.69 -6.24
CA LYS A 266 -30.72 -39.60 -7.49
C LYS A 266 -29.32 -39.05 -7.24
N VAL A 267 -29.21 -38.01 -6.39
CA VAL A 267 -27.94 -37.39 -6.03
C VAL A 267 -27.12 -38.35 -5.17
N LEU A 268 -27.75 -38.96 -4.17
CA LEU A 268 -27.13 -40.00 -3.34
C LEU A 268 -26.53 -41.14 -4.18
N GLN A 269 -27.30 -41.70 -5.12
CA GLN A 269 -26.83 -42.79 -5.99
C GLN A 269 -25.58 -42.41 -6.82
N LYS A 270 -25.51 -41.18 -7.31
CA LYS A 270 -24.33 -40.67 -8.03
C LYS A 270 -23.09 -40.70 -7.12
N TYR A 271 -23.17 -40.15 -5.92
CA TYR A 271 -22.03 -40.07 -5.00
C TYR A 271 -21.65 -41.42 -4.37
N VAL A 272 -22.62 -42.30 -4.14
CA VAL A 272 -22.38 -43.70 -3.75
C VAL A 272 -21.59 -44.43 -4.82
N ALA A 273 -21.95 -44.26 -6.10
CA ALA A 273 -21.22 -44.88 -7.21
C ALA A 273 -19.77 -44.37 -7.33
N ILE A 274 -19.56 -43.06 -7.14
CA ILE A 274 -18.22 -42.46 -7.13
C ILE A 274 -17.38 -43.00 -5.97
N TYR A 275 -17.96 -43.13 -4.76
CA TYR A 275 -17.25 -43.67 -3.60
C TYR A 275 -16.92 -45.15 -3.77
N ALA A 276 -17.87 -45.94 -4.27
CA ALA A 276 -17.62 -47.36 -4.57
C ALA A 276 -16.52 -47.53 -5.62
N ALA A 277 -16.49 -46.72 -6.67
CA ALA A 277 -15.43 -46.74 -7.67
C ALA A 277 -14.06 -46.42 -7.05
N HIS A 278 -14.01 -45.44 -6.14
CA HIS A 278 -12.78 -45.11 -5.40
C HIS A 278 -12.31 -46.29 -4.53
N LEU A 279 -13.21 -46.91 -3.74
CA LEU A 279 -12.89 -48.07 -2.90
C LEU A 279 -12.39 -49.27 -3.71
N ILE A 280 -12.99 -49.52 -4.89
CA ILE A 280 -12.55 -50.59 -5.79
C ILE A 280 -11.14 -50.30 -6.31
N ASN A 281 -10.84 -49.06 -6.70
CA ASN A 281 -9.51 -48.65 -7.15
C ASN A 281 -8.44 -48.79 -6.06
N GLU A 282 -8.81 -48.61 -4.78
CA GLU A 282 -7.93 -48.83 -3.63
C GLU A 282 -7.84 -50.30 -3.19
N GLY A 283 -8.49 -51.22 -3.90
CA GLY A 283 -8.49 -52.66 -3.58
C GLY A 283 -9.43 -53.06 -2.44
N GLN A 284 -10.28 -52.15 -1.96
CA GLN A 284 -11.22 -52.36 -0.86
C GLN A 284 -12.61 -52.79 -1.37
N SER A 285 -12.66 -53.85 -2.19
CA SER A 285 -13.89 -54.29 -2.86
C SER A 285 -15.01 -54.73 -1.90
N ILE A 286 -14.66 -55.23 -0.70
CA ILE A 286 -15.63 -55.65 0.32
C ILE A 286 -16.39 -54.43 0.86
N GLN A 287 -15.70 -53.34 1.15
CA GLN A 287 -16.31 -52.10 1.65
C GLN A 287 -17.20 -51.45 0.59
N ALA A 288 -16.85 -51.57 -0.70
CA ALA A 288 -17.70 -51.11 -1.79
C ALA A 288 -19.03 -51.92 -1.87
N LEU A 289 -18.99 -53.22 -1.61
CA LEU A 289 -20.19 -54.07 -1.56
C LEU A 289 -21.09 -53.72 -0.36
N GLU A 290 -20.49 -53.52 0.81
CA GLU A 290 -21.21 -53.07 2.01
C GLU A 290 -21.89 -51.71 1.77
N LEU A 291 -21.19 -50.78 1.13
CA LEU A 291 -21.74 -49.48 0.77
C LEU A 291 -22.99 -49.58 -0.12
N TYR A 292 -22.96 -50.42 -1.16
CA TYR A 292 -24.12 -50.64 -2.02
C TYR A 292 -25.25 -51.39 -1.31
N THR A 293 -24.93 -52.22 -0.32
CA THR A 293 -25.93 -52.90 0.51
C THR A 293 -26.66 -51.90 1.40
N MET A 294 -25.95 -50.88 1.92
CA MET A 294 -26.52 -49.85 2.79
C MET A 294 -27.37 -48.81 2.02
N TYR A 295 -26.86 -48.25 0.93
CA TYR A 295 -27.51 -47.12 0.24
C TYR A 295 -28.28 -47.53 -1.03
N GLY A 296 -28.18 -48.80 -1.43
CA GLY A 296 -28.79 -49.35 -2.64
C GLY A 296 -28.00 -49.04 -3.91
N ALA A 297 -27.90 -50.04 -4.79
CA ALA A 297 -27.26 -49.87 -6.09
C ALA A 297 -28.09 -48.93 -6.99
N PRO A 298 -27.45 -48.03 -7.77
CA PRO A 298 -28.13 -47.32 -8.84
C PRO A 298 -28.69 -48.35 -9.82
N ALA A 299 -30.01 -48.34 -10.02
CA ALA A 299 -30.64 -49.07 -11.11
C ALA A 299 -30.31 -48.36 -12.43
N SER A 300 -29.08 -48.52 -12.91
CA SER A 300 -28.77 -48.20 -14.30
C SER A 300 -29.39 -49.32 -15.13
N GLN A 301 -30.45 -49.00 -15.89
CA GLN A 301 -30.83 -49.85 -17.02
C GLN A 301 -29.61 -49.90 -17.92
N GLN A 302 -28.92 -51.05 -17.93
CA GLN A 302 -27.95 -51.35 -18.96
C GLN A 302 -28.73 -51.40 -20.27
N VAL A 303 -28.61 -50.33 -21.06
CA VAL A 303 -29.02 -50.33 -22.46
C VAL A 303 -28.02 -51.23 -23.16
N GLY A 304 -28.42 -52.49 -23.36
CA GLY A 304 -27.74 -53.45 -24.24
C GLY A 304 -28.02 -53.16 -25.70
#